data_AF-G5NI18-F1
#
_entry.id   AF-G5NI18-F1
#
_cell.length_a   1.000
_cell.length_b   1.000
_cell.length_c   1.000
_cell.angle_alpha   90.00
_cell.angle_beta   90.00
_cell.angle_gamma   90.00
#
_symmetry.space_group_name_H-M   'P 1'
#
loop_
_entity.id
_entity.type
_entity.pdbx_description
1 polymer ?
#
loop_
_entity_poly.entity_id
_entity_poly.type
_entity_poly.pdbx_seq_one_letter_code
_entity_poly.pdbx_strand_id
1 'polypeptide(L)'
;MTPGICARHRHYYHEFMLPNHVCDMIEIFIRRGHRIIAGISLMRDIPFSSEERLRAQAVQPLLGLAIHDSLQEDNDLASILT
;
A
#
# COMPACT_ATOMS: atom_id res chain seq x y z
N MET A 1 -5.68 12.18 18.82
CA MET A 1 -5.40 10.78 18.41
C MET A 1 -6.61 9.93 18.80
N THR A 2 -7.27 9.30 17.83
CA THR A 2 -8.51 8.53 18.04
C THR A 2 -8.18 7.10 18.48
N PRO A 3 -8.74 6.59 19.60
CA PRO A 3 -8.33 5.31 20.21
C PRO A 3 -8.41 4.08 19.29
N GLY A 4 -9.32 4.08 18.31
CA GLY A 4 -9.54 2.93 17.41
C GLY A 4 -8.39 2.65 16.42
N ILE A 5 -7.55 3.65 16.11
CA ILE A 5 -6.42 3.48 15.18
C ILE A 5 -5.27 2.75 15.89
N CYS A 6 -4.97 3.12 17.14
CA CYS A 6 -3.93 2.45 17.93
C CYS A 6 -4.23 0.96 18.18
N ALA A 7 -5.50 0.60 18.40
CA ALA A 7 -5.90 -0.79 18.62
C ALA A 7 -5.71 -1.68 17.37
N ARG A 8 -6.07 -1.18 16.18
CA ARG A 8 -5.90 -1.93 14.91
C ARG A 8 -4.44 -2.17 14.56
N HIS A 9 -3.58 -1.18 14.84
CA HIS A 9 -2.14 -1.30 14.59
C HIS A 9 -1.48 -2.36 15.49
N ARG A 10 -1.99 -2.55 16.72
CA ARG A 10 -1.47 -3.55 17.65
C ARG A 10 -1.67 -4.98 17.14
N HIS A 11 -2.85 -5.30 16.62
CA HIS A 11 -3.13 -6.62 16.05
C HIS A 11 -2.28 -6.89 14.82
N TYR A 12 -2.25 -5.96 13.85
CA TYR A 12 -1.45 -6.13 12.64
C TYR A 12 0.06 -6.31 12.96
N TYR A 13 0.58 -5.52 13.90
CA TYR A 13 1.97 -5.65 14.31
C TYR A 13 2.25 -7.02 14.96
N HIS A 14 1.45 -7.45 15.94
CA HIS A 14 1.73 -8.67 16.70
C HIS A 14 1.36 -9.96 15.96
N GLU A 15 0.32 -9.94 15.14
CA GLU A 15 -0.22 -11.14 14.48
C GLU A 15 0.37 -11.34 13.08
N PHE A 16 0.85 -10.28 12.44
CA PHE A 16 1.38 -10.35 11.07
C PHE A 16 2.83 -9.86 10.96
N MET A 17 3.16 -8.65 11.41
CA MET A 17 4.53 -8.13 11.20
C MET A 17 5.57 -8.93 11.99
N LEU A 18 5.34 -9.13 13.29
CA LEU A 18 6.28 -9.80 14.19
C LEU A 18 6.53 -11.27 13.80
N PRO A 19 5.50 -12.11 13.52
CA PRO A 19 5.73 -13.51 13.14
C PRO A 19 6.38 -13.68 11.77
N ASN A 20 6.22 -12.71 10.86
CA ASN A 20 6.82 -12.75 9.52
C ASN A 20 8.14 -11.96 9.43
N HIS A 21 8.72 -11.58 10.58
CA HIS A 21 9.98 -10.82 10.64
C HIS A 21 9.97 -9.51 9.84
N VAL A 22 8.80 -8.87 9.69
CA VAL A 22 8.70 -7.57 9.02
C VAL A 22 9.15 -6.48 10.00
N CYS A 23 10.28 -5.84 9.67
CA CYS A 23 10.88 -4.76 10.46
C CYS A 23 10.42 -3.38 9.98
N ASP A 24 10.29 -3.20 8.66
CA ASP A 24 9.94 -1.92 8.07
C ASP A 24 9.02 -2.10 6.87
N MET A 25 8.19 -1.09 6.61
CA MET A 25 7.17 -1.10 5.59
C MET A 25 7.03 0.27 4.93
N ILE A 26 6.95 0.28 3.61
CA ILE A 26 6.56 1.45 2.81
C ILE A 26 5.24 1.10 2.12
N GLU A 27 4.25 1.98 2.28
CA GLU A 27 2.96 1.83 1.61
C GLU A 27 2.81 2.90 0.52
N ILE A 28 2.61 2.45 -0.71
CA ILE A 28 2.42 3.29 -1.89
C ILE A 28 0.93 3.26 -2.25
N PHE A 29 0.26 4.39 -2.08
CA PHE A 29 -1.16 4.53 -2.43
C PHE A 29 -1.34 5.01 -3.86
N ILE A 30 -2.09 4.25 -4.65
CA ILE A 30 -2.58 4.69 -5.97
C ILE A 30 -3.95 5.35 -5.80
N ARG A 31 -4.11 6.52 -6.40
CA ARG A 31 -5.31 7.34 -6.31
C ARG A 31 -5.93 7.61 -7.68
N ARG A 32 -7.26 7.61 -7.75
CA ARG A 32 -8.05 8.18 -8.86
C ARG A 32 -8.80 9.39 -8.29
N GLY A 33 -8.36 10.59 -8.68
CA GLY A 33 -8.79 11.83 -8.03
C GLY A 33 -8.42 11.83 -6.55
N HIS A 34 -9.40 12.08 -5.66
CA HIS A 34 -9.19 12.09 -4.21
C HIS A 34 -9.32 10.72 -3.54
N ARG A 35 -9.74 9.68 -4.28
CA ARG A 35 -9.99 8.35 -3.72
C ARG A 35 -8.77 7.46 -3.89
N ILE A 36 -8.33 6.82 -2.81
CA ILE A 36 -7.38 5.70 -2.86
C ILE A 36 -8.12 4.51 -3.43
N ILE A 37 -7.59 3.93 -4.51
CA ILE A 37 -8.18 2.77 -5.19
C ILE A 37 -7.34 1.50 -5.04
N ALA A 38 -6.05 1.64 -4.75
CA ALA A 38 -5.16 0.54 -4.44
C ALA A 38 -4.03 0.99 -3.51
N GLY A 39 -3.47 0.03 -2.76
CA GLY A 39 -2.27 0.20 -1.95
C GLY A 39 -1.29 -0.92 -2.25
N ILE A 40 -0.03 -0.57 -2.45
CA ILE A 40 1.08 -1.53 -2.59
C ILE A 40 1.92 -1.42 -1.33
N SER A 41 2.01 -2.51 -0.56
CA SER A 41 2.87 -2.59 0.62
C SER A 41 4.19 -3.27 0.28
N LEU A 42 5.29 -2.53 0.44
CA LEU A 42 6.64 -3.06 0.38
C LEU A 42 7.10 -3.36 1.82
N MET A 43 7.35 -4.62 2.12
CA MET A 43 7.69 -5.09 3.46
C MET A 43 9.03 -5.79 3.46
N ARG A 44 9.85 -5.58 4.49
CA ARG A 44 11.14 -6.26 4.63
C ARG A 44 11.59 -6.34 6.10
N ASP A 45 12.62 -7.14 6.33
CA ASP A 45 13.22 -7.45 7.63
C ASP A 45 14.30 -6.44 8.09
N ILE A 46 14.65 -5.47 7.24
CA ILE A 46 15.62 -4.41 7.54
C ILE A 46 15.04 -2.99 7.30
N PRO A 47 15.46 -1.94 8.03
CA PRO A 47 14.93 -0.60 7.81
C PRO A 47 15.29 0.00 6.44
N PHE A 48 14.32 0.59 5.71
CA PHE A 48 14.55 1.33 4.46
C PHE A 48 15.41 2.57 4.66
N SER A 49 16.47 2.68 3.87
CA SER A 49 17.32 3.86 3.84
C SER A 49 16.61 5.05 3.21
N SER A 50 17.10 6.26 3.48
CA SER A 50 16.57 7.49 2.87
C SER A 50 16.65 7.45 1.34
N GLU A 51 17.72 6.87 0.78
CA GLU A 51 17.87 6.73 -0.68
C GLU A 51 16.84 5.76 -1.27
N GLU A 52 16.58 4.64 -0.59
CA GLU A 52 15.55 3.69 -1.01
C GLU A 52 14.14 4.31 -0.97
N ARG A 53 13.86 5.12 0.07
CA ARG A 53 12.61 5.87 0.17
C ARG A 53 12.45 6.88 -0.98
N LEU A 54 13.52 7.58 -1.34
CA LEU A 54 13.53 8.50 -2.49
C LEU A 54 13.32 7.75 -3.81
N ARG A 55 13.96 6.59 -3.99
CA ARG A 55 13.74 5.74 -5.18
C ARG A 55 12.31 5.24 -5.26
N ALA A 56 11.72 4.79 -4.16
CA ALA A 56 10.32 4.37 -4.10
C ALA A 56 9.35 5.50 -4.51
N GLN A 57 9.62 6.73 -4.08
CA GLN A 57 8.85 7.91 -4.51
C GLN A 57 9.01 8.19 -6.00
N ALA A 58 10.25 8.11 -6.52
CA ALA A 58 10.54 8.38 -7.93
C ALA A 58 9.85 7.39 -8.89
N VAL A 59 9.65 6.13 -8.47
CA VAL A 59 8.98 5.10 -9.29
C VAL A 59 7.47 5.07 -9.13
N GLN A 60 6.89 5.84 -8.19
CA GLN A 60 5.45 5.86 -7.92
C GLN A 60 4.59 6.13 -9.18
N PRO A 61 4.95 7.06 -10.10
CA PRO A 61 4.17 7.27 -11.32
C PRO A 61 4.17 6.05 -12.25
N LEU A 62 5.29 5.33 -12.32
CA LEU A 62 5.42 4.12 -13.15
C LEU A 62 4.55 2.99 -12.61
N LEU A 63 4.49 2.85 -11.29
CA LEU A 63 3.57 1.90 -10.64
C LEU A 63 2.11 2.22 -10.99
N GLY A 64 1.73 3.51 -10.93
CA GLY A 64 0.39 3.96 -11.31
C GLY A 64 0.00 3.60 -12.75
N LEU A 65 0.96 3.67 -13.69
CA LEU A 65 0.76 3.23 -15.07
C LEU A 65 0.67 1.70 -15.19
N ALA A 66 1.57 0.97 -14.52
CA ALA A 66 1.65 -0.49 -14.62
C ALA A 66 0.38 -1.19 -14.11
N ILE A 67 -0.28 -0.62 -13.11
CA ILE A 67 -1.51 -1.19 -12.54
C ILE A 67 -2.79 -0.60 -13.14
N HIS A 68 -2.66 0.36 -14.06
CA HIS A 68 -3.80 1.06 -14.64
C HIS A 68 -4.77 0.09 -15.32
N ASP A 69 -4.24 -0.83 -16.11
CA ASP A 69 -5.05 -1.78 -16.89
C ASP A 69 -5.77 -2.77 -15.96
N SER A 70 -5.07 -3.29 -14.94
CA SER A 70 -5.68 -4.15 -13.91
C SER A 70 -6.80 -3.46 -13.14
N LEU A 71 -6.69 -2.14 -12.91
CA LEU A 71 -7.73 -1.35 -12.24
C LEU A 71 -8.90 -0.96 -13.16
N GLN A 72 -8.73 -1.00 -14.49
CA GLN A 72 -9.82 -0.77 -15.43
C GLN A 72 -10.72 -2.00 -15.55
N GLU A 73 -10.14 -3.21 -15.60
CA GLU A 73 -10.91 -4.46 -15.67
C GLU A 73 -11.87 -4.62 -14.48
N ASP A 74 -11.42 -4.29 -13.26
CA ASP A 74 -12.26 -4.30 -12.05
C ASP A 74 -13.42 -3.30 -12.12
N ASN A 75 -13.21 -2.15 -12.75
CA ASN A 75 -14.21 -1.10 -12.86
C ASN A 75 -15.25 -1.42 -13.94
N ASP A 76 -14.83 -2.07 -15.03
CA ASP A 76 -15.74 -2.55 -16.07
C ASP A 76 -16.61 -3.69 -15.52
N LEU A 77 -16.04 -4.64 -14.77
CA LEU A 77 -16.80 -5.67 -14.05
C LEU A 77 -17.79 -5.08 -13.04
N ALA A 78 -17.38 -4.08 -12.26
CA ALA A 78 -18.29 -3.39 -11.31
C ALA A 78 -19.42 -2.64 -12.02
N SER A 79 -19.16 -2.08 -13.21
CA SER A 79 -20.17 -1.37 -14.01
C SER A 79 -21.19 -2.29 -14.67
N ILE A 80 -20.85 -3.57 -14.89
CA ILE A 80 -21.77 -4.59 -15.44
C ILE A 80 -22.69 -5.16 -14.34
N LEU A 81 -22.28 -5.09 -13.08
CA LEU A 81 -23.01 -5.65 -11.92
C LEU A 81 -23.93 -4.63 -11.21
N THR A 82 -24.06 -3.41 -11.73
CA THR A 82 -24.93 -2.34 -11.19
C THR A 82 -25.94 -1.88 -12.22
#